data_AF-A0A644YXJ3-F1
#
_entry.id   AF-A0A644YXJ3-F1
#
_cell.length_a   1.000
_cell.length_b   1.000
_cell.length_c   1.000
_cell.angle_alpha   90.00
_cell.angle_beta   90.00
_cell.angle_gamma   90.00
#
_symmetry.space_group_name_H-M   'P 1'
#
loop_
_entity.id
_entity.type
_entity.pdbx_description
1 polymer ?
#
loop_
_entity_poly.entity_id
_entity_poly.type
_entity_poly.pdbx_seq_one_letter_code
_entity_poly.pdbx_strand_id
1 'polypeptide(L)'
;MLGIMFPLVYFASRTHSFQARYPFYTPDSGESLWPNFWIWQMIYFCQFFALEFFFRGFLVHGLKKYVGVYSIIIMTVPYCMIHFGKPMGETFAAIFAGLALGMMSLKSRSIALGVFLHYSVAITMDMAALWQEGFFQQ
;
A
#
# COMPACT_ATOMS: atom_id res chain seq x y z
N MET A 1 -12.34 -4.09 -1.43
CA MET A 1 -10.95 -3.72 -1.80
C MET A 1 -10.01 -4.91 -1.66
N LEU A 2 -9.85 -5.52 -0.48
CA LEU A 2 -8.94 -6.68 -0.32
C LEU A 2 -9.27 -7.88 -1.22
N GLY A 3 -10.56 -8.23 -1.37
CA GLY A 3 -10.96 -9.31 -2.29
C GLY A 3 -10.61 -9.08 -3.76
N ILE A 4 -10.34 -7.83 -4.16
CA ILE A 4 -9.83 -7.48 -5.49
C ILE A 4 -8.30 -7.40 -5.48
N MET A 5 -7.72 -6.78 -4.45
CA MET A 5 -6.28 -6.57 -4.37
C MET A 5 -5.50 -7.86 -4.17
N PHE A 6 -5.99 -8.83 -3.40
CA PHE A 6 -5.30 -10.10 -3.19
C PHE A 6 -5.04 -10.89 -4.48
N PRO A 7 -6.04 -11.17 -5.34
CA PRO A 7 -5.76 -11.84 -6.61
C PRO A 7 -4.86 -10.99 -7.51
N LEU A 8 -5.04 -9.66 -7.55
CA LEU A 8 -4.17 -8.78 -8.33
C LEU A 8 -2.70 -8.84 -7.86
N VAL A 9 -2.46 -8.79 -6.56
CA VAL A 9 -1.11 -8.92 -5.98
C VAL A 9 -0.52 -10.29 -6.29
N TYR A 10 -1.31 -11.36 -6.19
CA TYR A 10 -0.83 -12.72 -6.52
C TYR A 10 -0.42 -12.86 -7.99
N PHE A 11 -1.20 -12.33 -8.93
CA PHE A 11 -0.82 -12.36 -10.34
C PHE A 11 0.36 -11.43 -10.64
N ALA A 12 0.37 -10.24 -10.04
CA ALA A 12 1.47 -9.29 -10.18
C ALA A 12 2.78 -9.84 -9.61
N SER A 13 2.74 -10.60 -8.51
CA SER A 13 3.95 -11.15 -7.89
C SER A 13 4.68 -12.15 -8.77
N ARG A 14 4.02 -12.75 -9.76
CA ARG A 14 4.68 -13.62 -10.74
C ARG A 14 5.46 -12.86 -11.82
N THR A 15 5.39 -11.53 -11.83
CA THR A 15 6.07 -10.71 -12.84
C THR A 15 7.48 -10.34 -12.38
N HIS A 16 8.42 -10.28 -13.32
CA HIS A 16 9.79 -9.85 -13.05
C HIS A 16 9.86 -8.43 -12.46
N SER A 17 9.02 -7.51 -12.93
CA SER A 17 8.98 -6.14 -12.40
C SER A 17 8.58 -6.06 -10.93
N PHE A 18 7.73 -6.98 -10.47
CA PHE A 18 7.34 -7.04 -9.07
C PHE A 18 8.44 -7.63 -8.20
N GLN A 19 9.01 -8.77 -8.63
CA GLN A 19 10.12 -9.44 -7.93
C GLN A 19 11.39 -8.59 -7.87
N ALA A 20 11.62 -7.72 -8.86
CA ALA A 20 12.72 -6.76 -8.82
C ALA A 20 12.56 -5.66 -7.75
N ARG A 21 11.36 -5.53 -7.14
CA ARG A 21 11.03 -4.47 -6.19
C ARG A 21 10.68 -4.99 -4.80
N TYR A 22 10.08 -6.17 -4.72
CA TYR A 22 9.59 -6.80 -3.49
C TYR A 22 10.24 -8.18 -3.31
N PRO A 23 10.45 -8.65 -2.08
CA PRO A 23 10.01 -8.01 -0.82
C PRO A 23 10.88 -6.81 -0.44
N PHE A 24 10.37 -5.93 0.43
CA PHE A 24 11.19 -4.84 0.97
C PHE A 24 12.16 -5.29 2.07
N TYR A 25 11.83 -6.38 2.76
CA TYR A 25 12.74 -7.08 3.65
C TYR A 25 13.09 -8.42 3.04
N THR A 26 14.39 -8.65 2.81
CA THR A 26 14.92 -9.90 2.26
C THR A 26 15.60 -10.66 3.40
N PRO A 27 14.98 -11.72 3.95
CA PRO A 27 15.61 -12.55 4.97
C PRO A 27 16.84 -13.28 4.40
N ASP A 28 17.85 -13.49 5.23
CA ASP A 28 18.99 -14.32 4.86
C ASP A 28 18.58 -15.79 4.69
N SER A 29 19.39 -16.57 3.96
CA SER A 29 19.15 -18.00 3.77
C SER A 29 19.07 -18.74 5.12
N GLY A 30 17.93 -19.35 5.42
CA GLY A 30 17.67 -20.03 6.69
C GLY A 30 17.27 -19.12 7.86
N GLU A 31 17.14 -17.80 7.64
CA GLU A 31 16.63 -16.88 8.66
C GLU A 31 15.12 -17.10 8.88
N SER A 32 14.69 -17.18 10.15
CA SER A 32 13.27 -17.13 10.50
C SER A 32 12.71 -15.73 10.30
N LEU A 33 11.42 -15.61 9.94
CA LEU A 33 10.74 -14.30 9.91
C LEU A 33 10.67 -13.65 11.31
N TRP A 34 10.82 -14.41 12.38
CA TRP A 34 10.87 -13.84 13.72
C TRP A 34 12.33 -13.65 14.19
N PRO A 35 12.69 -12.47 14.74
CA PRO A 35 11.86 -11.29 14.98
C PRO A 35 11.96 -10.20 13.88
N ASN A 36 13.00 -10.27 13.05
CA ASN A 36 13.45 -9.12 12.25
C ASN A 36 12.43 -8.68 11.19
N PHE A 37 11.85 -9.63 10.46
CA PHE A 37 10.81 -9.32 9.47
C PHE A 37 9.61 -8.64 10.14
N TRP A 38 9.18 -9.09 11.32
CA TRP A 38 8.06 -8.46 12.03
C TRP A 38 8.39 -7.08 12.59
N ILE A 39 9.60 -6.86 13.08
CA ILE A 39 10.08 -5.52 13.46
C ILE A 39 10.03 -4.59 12.25
N TRP A 40 10.52 -5.05 11.09
CA TRP A 40 10.43 -4.32 9.84
C TRP A 40 8.98 -4.00 9.45
N GLN A 41 8.08 -4.98 9.50
CA GLN A 41 6.66 -4.80 9.20
C GLN A 41 6.00 -3.76 10.11
N MET A 42 6.37 -3.70 11.40
CA MET A 42 5.86 -2.67 12.31
C MET A 42 6.34 -1.25 11.94
N ILE A 43 7.60 -1.12 11.52
CA ILE A 43 8.12 0.16 11.00
C ILE A 43 7.37 0.55 9.72
N TYR A 44 7.15 -0.43 8.82
CA TYR A 44 6.43 -0.23 7.58
C TYR A 44 4.95 0.15 7.82
N PHE A 45 4.30 -0.44 8.83
CA PHE A 45 2.97 -0.03 9.29
C PHE A 45 2.94 1.44 9.75
N CYS A 46 3.91 1.86 10.56
CA CYS A 46 4.03 3.26 10.98
C CYS A 46 4.19 4.21 9.80
N GLN A 47 4.94 3.81 8.76
CA GLN A 47 5.02 4.56 7.51
C GLN A 47 3.65 4.69 6.84
N PHE A 48 2.85 3.62 6.74
CA PHE A 48 1.50 3.71 6.18
C PHE A 48 0.55 4.55 7.03
N PHE A 49 0.68 4.50 8.35
CA PHE A 49 -0.06 5.41 9.22
C PHE A 49 0.24 6.87 8.88
N ALA A 50 1.52 7.24 8.79
CA ALA A 50 1.94 8.59 8.43
C ALA A 50 1.47 8.98 7.01
N LEU A 51 1.55 8.03 6.06
CA LEU A 51 1.11 8.20 4.68
C LEU A 51 -0.40 8.52 4.61
N GLU A 52 -1.22 7.70 5.23
CA GLU A 52 -2.68 7.90 5.26
C GLU A 52 -3.07 9.14 6.04
N PHE A 53 -2.37 9.43 7.13
CA PHE A 53 -2.55 10.67 7.87
C PHE A 53 -2.30 11.88 6.97
N PHE A 54 -1.21 11.90 6.19
CA PHE A 54 -0.91 13.01 5.30
C PHE A 54 -1.94 13.14 4.16
N PHE A 55 -2.20 12.06 3.42
CA PHE A 55 -3.07 12.13 2.25
C PHE A 55 -4.55 12.27 2.63
N ARG A 56 -5.07 11.45 3.55
CA ARG A 56 -6.51 11.44 3.88
C ARG A 56 -6.82 12.39 5.04
N GLY A 57 -5.97 12.37 6.07
CA GLY A 57 -6.11 13.25 7.22
C GLY A 57 -5.87 14.72 6.87
N PHE A 58 -4.67 15.05 6.38
CA PHE A 58 -4.29 16.44 6.13
C PHE A 58 -4.82 16.96 4.79
N LEU A 59 -4.51 16.33 3.65
CA LEU A 59 -4.93 16.87 2.35
C LEU A 59 -6.44 16.76 2.14
N VAL A 60 -7.04 15.56 2.18
CA VAL A 60 -8.48 15.38 1.91
C VAL A 60 -9.33 16.16 2.93
N HIS A 61 -9.13 15.95 4.24
CA HIS A 61 -9.96 16.64 5.24
C HIS A 61 -9.58 18.11 5.48
N GLY A 62 -8.35 18.53 5.20
CA GLY A 62 -7.96 19.94 5.25
C GLY A 62 -8.54 20.74 4.08
N LEU A 63 -8.58 20.15 2.88
CA LEU A 63 -9.08 20.82 1.67
C LEU A 63 -10.60 20.70 1.48
N LYS A 64 -11.28 19.70 2.06
CA LYS A 64 -12.73 19.49 1.83
C LYS A 64 -13.59 20.70 2.17
N LYS A 65 -13.16 21.59 3.07
CA LYS A 65 -13.89 22.82 3.41
C LYS A 65 -13.89 23.86 2.28
N TYR A 66 -12.91 23.79 1.37
CA TYR A 66 -12.76 24.72 0.26
C TYR A 66 -13.28 24.14 -1.06
N VAL A 67 -13.06 22.84 -1.29
CA VAL A 67 -13.34 22.19 -2.58
C VAL A 67 -14.24 20.96 -2.47
N GLY A 68 -14.81 20.68 -1.30
CA GLY A 68 -15.72 19.56 -1.10
C GLY A 68 -15.11 18.21 -1.47
N VAL A 69 -15.85 17.41 -2.23
CA VAL A 69 -15.43 16.07 -2.69
C VAL A 69 -14.23 16.11 -3.64
N TYR A 70 -14.00 17.23 -4.33
CA TYR A 70 -12.86 17.38 -5.25
C TYR A 70 -11.51 17.36 -4.53
N SER A 71 -11.47 17.49 -3.19
CA SER A 71 -10.24 17.30 -2.41
C SER A 71 -9.61 15.91 -2.63
N ILE A 72 -10.43 14.90 -2.96
CA ILE A 72 -9.95 13.55 -3.30
C ILE A 72 -9.17 13.58 -4.62
N ILE A 73 -9.67 14.26 -5.64
CA ILE A 73 -8.99 14.34 -6.95
C ILE A 73 -7.67 15.08 -6.79
N ILE A 74 -7.68 16.22 -6.09
CA ILE A 74 -6.47 17.01 -5.80
C ILE A 74 -5.44 16.17 -5.05
N MET A 75 -5.86 15.43 -4.02
CA MET A 75 -4.98 14.55 -3.25
C MET A 75 -4.43 13.38 -4.08
N THR A 76 -5.24 12.83 -5.00
CA THR A 76 -4.85 11.66 -5.80
C THR A 76 -3.66 11.95 -6.71
N VAL A 77 -3.46 13.21 -7.13
CA VAL A 77 -2.31 13.62 -7.95
C VAL A 77 -0.98 13.35 -7.23
N PRO A 78 -0.65 14.01 -6.09
CA PRO A 78 0.59 13.72 -5.37
C PRO A 78 0.65 12.29 -4.83
N TYR A 79 -0.49 11.67 -4.51
CA TYR A 79 -0.52 10.25 -4.11
C TYR A 79 -0.10 9.30 -5.24
N CYS A 80 -0.48 9.58 -6.49
CA CYS A 80 0.00 8.82 -7.64
C CYS A 80 1.48 9.10 -7.90
N MET A 81 1.93 10.35 -7.74
CA MET A 81 3.33 10.74 -7.98
C MET A 81 4.34 9.98 -7.09
N ILE A 82 3.98 9.66 -5.84
CA ILE A 82 4.87 8.85 -4.98
C ILE A 82 4.96 7.37 -5.43
N HIS A 83 4.16 6.95 -6.40
CA HIS A 83 4.25 5.64 -7.05
C HIS A 83 5.03 5.67 -8.38
N PHE A 84 5.61 6.82 -8.76
CA PHE A 84 6.47 6.87 -9.93
C PHE A 84 7.74 6.06 -9.71
N GLY A 85 8.16 5.32 -10.74
CA GLY A 85 9.28 4.37 -10.69
C GLY A 85 8.93 2.99 -10.13
N LYS A 86 7.71 2.79 -9.61
CA LYS A 86 7.18 1.46 -9.28
C LYS A 86 6.67 0.74 -10.54
N PRO A 87 6.40 -0.58 -10.49
CA PRO A 87 5.79 -1.28 -11.62
C PRO A 87 4.54 -0.56 -12.12
N MET A 88 4.40 -0.40 -13.45
CA MET A 88 3.34 0.44 -14.03
C MET A 88 1.93 0.07 -13.52
N GLY A 89 1.66 -1.23 -13.35
CA GLY A 89 0.39 -1.70 -12.80
C GLY A 89 0.08 -1.14 -11.41
N GLU A 90 1.09 -0.99 -10.55
CA GLU A 90 0.96 -0.39 -9.22
C GLU A 90 0.71 1.12 -9.31
N THR A 91 1.43 1.83 -10.19
CA THR A 91 1.22 3.27 -10.40
C THR A 91 -0.19 3.58 -10.91
N PHE A 92 -0.70 2.81 -11.88
CA PHE A 92 -2.08 2.97 -12.34
C PHE A 92 -3.10 2.56 -11.26
N ALA A 93 -2.84 1.47 -10.53
CA ALA A 93 -3.69 1.07 -9.41
C ALA A 93 -3.75 2.14 -8.30
N ALA A 94 -2.68 2.90 -8.08
CA ALA A 94 -2.64 3.98 -7.10
C ALA A 94 -3.66 5.09 -7.40
N ILE A 95 -4.02 5.35 -8.66
CA ILE A 95 -5.08 6.32 -8.98
C ILE A 95 -6.42 5.80 -8.42
N PHE A 96 -6.78 4.57 -8.74
CA PHE A 96 -8.04 3.96 -8.27
C PHE A 96 -8.07 3.78 -6.75
N ALA A 97 -6.96 3.36 -6.14
CA ALA A 97 -6.82 3.25 -4.69
C ALA A 97 -6.90 4.63 -4.01
N GLY A 98 -6.28 5.67 -4.60
CA GLY A 98 -6.35 7.06 -4.17
C GLY A 98 -7.79 7.55 -4.06
N LEU A 99 -8.55 7.38 -5.15
CA LEU A 99 -9.97 7.73 -5.23
C LEU A 99 -10.81 6.94 -4.22
N ALA A 100 -10.67 5.61 -4.18
CA ALA A 100 -11.47 4.74 -3.31
C ALA A 100 -11.22 5.02 -1.83
N LEU A 101 -9.96 5.05 -1.39
CA LEU A 101 -9.59 5.33 0.00
C LEU A 101 -9.94 6.77 0.40
N GLY A 102 -9.76 7.74 -0.51
CA GLY A 102 -10.19 9.12 -0.29
C GLY A 102 -11.71 9.23 -0.04
N MET A 103 -12.51 8.53 -0.84
CA MET A 103 -13.97 8.51 -0.69
C MET A 103 -14.39 7.84 0.63
N MET A 104 -13.77 6.71 0.97
CA MET A 104 -14.03 6.02 2.24
C MET A 104 -13.65 6.88 3.44
N SER A 105 -12.55 7.64 3.34
CA SER A 105 -12.15 8.55 4.40
C SER A 105 -13.13 9.71 4.57
N LEU A 106 -13.58 10.35 3.48
CA LEU A 106 -14.62 11.39 3.57
C LEU A 106 -15.93 10.87 4.20
N LYS A 107 -16.37 9.67 3.81
CA LYS A 107 -17.61 9.07 4.33
C LYS A 107 -17.50 8.66 5.80
N SER A 108 -16.39 8.01 6.18
CA SER A 108 -16.17 7.53 7.55
C SER A 108 -15.65 8.60 8.50
N ARG A 109 -15.18 9.74 7.97
CA ARG A 109 -14.48 10.80 8.72
C ARG A 109 -13.28 10.27 9.51
N SER A 110 -12.62 9.25 8.97
CA SER A 110 -11.50 8.55 9.60
C SER A 110 -10.46 8.13 8.56
N ILE A 111 -9.21 8.02 8.99
CA ILE A 111 -8.13 7.43 8.19
C ILE A 111 -7.94 5.94 8.50
N ALA A 112 -8.52 5.42 9.59
CA ALA A 112 -8.21 4.10 10.12
C ALA A 112 -8.42 2.99 9.08
N LEU A 113 -9.54 3.04 8.37
CA LEU A 113 -9.84 2.07 7.31
C LEU A 113 -8.84 2.18 6.15
N GLY A 114 -8.37 3.39 5.82
CA GLY A 114 -7.27 3.60 4.89
C GLY A 114 -5.99 2.93 5.35
N VAL A 115 -5.59 3.16 6.60
CA VAL A 115 -4.36 2.60 7.21
C VAL A 115 -4.36 1.08 7.13
N PHE A 116 -5.40 0.43 7.66
CA PHE A 116 -5.44 -1.02 7.70
C PHE A 116 -5.52 -1.64 6.32
N LEU A 117 -6.34 -1.08 5.42
CA LEU A 117 -6.46 -1.64 4.08
C LEU A 117 -5.19 -1.46 3.24
N HIS A 118 -4.57 -0.28 3.30
CA HIS A 118 -3.38 0.02 2.52
C HIS A 118 -2.20 -0.83 3.01
N TYR A 119 -2.01 -0.91 4.33
CA TYR A 119 -0.99 -1.78 4.92
C TYR A 119 -1.26 -3.27 4.64
N SER A 120 -2.51 -3.73 4.69
CA SER A 120 -2.85 -5.13 4.38
C SER A 120 -2.42 -5.52 2.95
N VAL A 121 -2.59 -4.61 1.99
CA VAL A 121 -2.09 -4.84 0.62
C VAL A 121 -0.56 -4.90 0.63
N ALA A 122 0.11 -3.97 1.32
CA ALA A 122 1.55 -3.88 1.35
C ALA A 122 2.24 -5.10 1.98
N ILE A 123 1.78 -5.56 3.15
CA ILE A 123 2.33 -6.79 3.76
C ILE A 123 2.05 -8.01 2.89
N THR A 124 0.91 -8.04 2.21
CA THR A 124 0.60 -9.12 1.25
C THR A 124 1.56 -9.11 0.06
N MET A 125 2.04 -7.95 -0.37
CA MET A 125 3.04 -7.85 -1.43
C MET A 125 4.38 -8.46 -1.02
N ASP A 126 4.87 -8.15 0.18
CA ASP A 126 6.09 -8.77 0.72
C ASP A 126 5.93 -10.29 0.89
N MET A 127 4.81 -10.73 1.48
CA MET A 127 4.49 -12.16 1.62
C MET A 127 4.41 -12.88 0.28
N ALA A 128 3.75 -12.27 -0.71
CA ALA A 128 3.61 -12.84 -2.04
C ALA A 128 4.95 -12.92 -2.77
N ALA A 129 5.85 -11.96 -2.55
CA ALA A 129 7.21 -12.01 -3.10
C ALA A 129 8.00 -13.17 -2.51
N LEU A 130 8.08 -13.25 -1.17
CA LEU A 130 8.75 -14.35 -0.46
C LEU A 130 8.19 -15.73 -0.85
N TRP A 131 6.87 -15.82 -1.10
CA TRP A 131 6.26 -17.04 -1.61
C TRP A 131 6.78 -17.43 -2.99
N GLN A 132 6.90 -16.49 -3.93
CA GLN A 132 7.43 -16.79 -5.26
C GLN A 132 8.93 -17.13 -5.23
N GLU A 133 9.68 -16.57 -4.28
CA GLU A 133 11.08 -16.92 -4.04
C GLU A 133 11.27 -18.30 -3.38
N GLY A 134 10.18 -18.98 -3.01
CA GLY A 134 10.23 -20.32 -2.43
C GLY A 134 10.61 -20.36 -0.95
N PHE A 135 10.58 -19.21 -0.26
CA PHE A 135 10.95 -19.11 1.16
C PHE A 135 10.16 -20.09 2.05
N PHE A 136 8.88 -20.31 1.78
CA PHE A 136 8.00 -21.21 2.56
C PHE A 136 8.00 -22.67 2.09
N GLN A 137 8.78 -23.01 1.07
CA GLN A 137 8.81 -24.35 0.45
C GLN A 137 10.08 -25.13 0.84
N GLN A 138 10.92 -24.55 1.69
CA GLN A 138 12.11 -25.16 2.30
C GLN A 138 11.71 -25.95 3.55
#